data_AF-A0A7S0ALH7-F1
#
_entry.id   AF-A0A7S0ALH7-F1
#
_cell.length_a   1.000
_cell.length_b   1.000
_cell.length_c   1.000
_cell.angle_alpha   90.00
_cell.angle_beta   90.00
_cell.angle_gamma   90.00
#
_symmetry.space_group_name_H-M   'P 1'
#
loop_
_entity.id
_entity.type
_entity.pdbx_description
1 polymer ?
#
loop_
_entity_poly.entity_id
_entity_poly.type
_entity_poly.pdbx_seq_one_letter_code
_entity_poly.pdbx_strand_id
1 'polypeptide(L)'
;LLAALGAGGTSPCPVRLLDIVPSEGAGEGAGGALEGLQLVESGLEYLVQQRAPLFVVPALGVYRGGKSLLLNRLMGLRAPYAGGFGVGHGQQTYTRGVYICAQEHDSLGTIIWMDTEGLFSSEDARSAYGPKIFSLALLFSSTVLLNNVKVLNEQFFTFFSDQQQIARVLKQGLTSAGLPSEALLPGNLSVFWVLQQPIHFDSDGKATRAQLD
;
A
#
# COMPACT_ATOMS: atom_id res chain seq x y z
N LEU A 1 12.92 28.05 -4.58
CA LEU A 1 14.13 27.22 -4.45
C LEU A 1 13.79 25.72 -4.31
N LEU A 2 12.86 25.18 -5.10
CA LEU A 2 12.56 23.73 -5.17
C LEU A 2 11.96 23.43 -6.56
N ALA A 3 12.81 23.56 -7.58
CA ALA A 3 12.52 23.16 -8.95
C ALA A 3 13.81 22.54 -9.50
N ALA A 4 14.07 21.31 -9.09
CA ALA A 4 15.09 20.44 -9.68
C ALA A 4 14.90 19.03 -9.09
N LEU A 5 13.93 18.28 -9.63
CA LEU A 5 14.03 16.83 -9.67
C LEU A 5 14.00 16.48 -11.16
N GLY A 6 15.15 16.03 -11.63
CA GLY A 6 15.47 15.85 -13.03
C GLY A 6 14.57 14.82 -13.70
N ALA A 7 14.20 15.14 -14.94
CA ALA A 7 13.67 14.20 -15.89
C ALA A 7 14.78 13.23 -16.32
N GLY A 8 14.97 12.15 -15.56
CA GLY A 8 15.62 10.92 -16.00
C GLY A 8 14.54 9.93 -16.39
N GLY A 9 14.62 9.36 -17.60
CA GLY A 9 13.57 8.55 -18.22
C GLY A 9 13.10 7.40 -17.33
N THR A 10 11.95 7.57 -16.69
CA THR A 10 11.23 6.55 -15.95
C THR A 10 9.98 6.16 -16.74
N SER A 11 9.70 4.86 -16.84
CA SER A 11 8.43 4.35 -17.37
C SER A 11 7.25 5.04 -16.66
N PRO A 12 6.12 5.29 -17.37
CA PRO A 12 5.02 6.07 -16.82
C PRO A 12 4.45 5.42 -15.55
N CYS A 13 4.51 6.15 -14.43
CA CYS A 13 3.82 5.79 -13.19
C CYS A 13 2.33 6.16 -13.30
N PRO A 14 1.42 5.37 -12.68
CA PRO A 14 1.69 4.19 -11.86
C PRO A 14 1.82 2.90 -12.68
N VAL A 15 2.64 1.98 -12.20
CA VAL A 15 2.80 0.63 -12.78
C VAL A 15 2.14 -0.40 -11.87
N ARG A 16 1.40 -1.35 -12.43
CA ARG A 16 0.79 -2.45 -11.66
C ARG A 16 1.87 -3.47 -11.29
N LEU A 17 1.97 -3.82 -10.00
CA LEU A 17 2.89 -4.84 -9.49
C LEU A 17 2.17 -6.16 -9.21
N LEU A 18 0.97 -6.08 -8.66
CA LEU A 18 0.17 -7.23 -8.28
C LEU A 18 -1.26 -7.06 -8.79
N ASP A 19 -1.78 -8.08 -9.46
CA ASP A 19 -3.15 -8.12 -9.92
C ASP A 19 -3.97 -9.21 -9.21
N ILE A 20 -5.30 -9.06 -9.29
CA ILE A 20 -6.26 -10.07 -8.84
C ILE A 20 -6.95 -10.61 -10.09
N VAL A 21 -6.60 -11.83 -10.48
CA VAL A 21 -7.09 -12.49 -11.69
C VAL A 21 -8.00 -13.66 -11.34
N PRO A 22 -8.97 -14.04 -12.19
CA PRO A 22 -9.68 -15.31 -12.04
C PRO A 22 -8.68 -16.49 -12.13
N SER A 23 -8.84 -17.50 -11.28
CA SER A 23 -8.06 -18.73 -11.38
C SER A 23 -8.54 -19.55 -12.58
N GLU A 24 -7.66 -19.88 -13.50
CA GLU A 24 -7.97 -20.82 -14.59
C GLU A 24 -8.30 -22.20 -14.00
N GLY A 25 -9.53 -22.71 -14.24
CA GLY A 25 -9.94 -24.06 -13.83
C GLY A 25 -11.33 -24.20 -13.21
N ALA A 26 -12.09 -23.12 -13.00
CA ALA A 26 -13.48 -23.24 -12.53
C ALA A 26 -14.41 -23.60 -13.72
N GLY A 27 -14.70 -24.89 -13.86
CA GLY A 27 -15.71 -25.37 -14.80
C GLY A 27 -17.07 -24.67 -14.60
N GLU A 28 -17.80 -24.49 -15.69
CA GLU A 28 -19.14 -23.90 -15.70
C GLU A 28 -20.11 -24.76 -14.86
N GLY A 29 -20.27 -24.41 -13.59
CA GLY A 29 -21.15 -25.14 -12.69
C GLY A 29 -21.12 -24.59 -11.27
N ALA A 30 -21.98 -23.61 -11.00
CA ALA A 30 -22.42 -23.13 -9.69
C ALA A 30 -21.34 -22.66 -8.68
N GLY A 31 -21.16 -21.34 -8.59
CA GLY A 31 -20.70 -20.65 -7.37
C GLY A 31 -19.30 -20.04 -7.40
N GLY A 32 -19.18 -18.83 -7.96
CA GLY A 32 -18.07 -17.90 -7.77
C GLY A 32 -16.73 -18.32 -8.37
N ALA A 33 -16.29 -17.66 -9.44
CA ALA A 33 -14.92 -17.82 -9.93
C ALA A 33 -13.93 -17.56 -8.78
N LEU A 34 -13.12 -18.56 -8.43
CA LEU A 34 -12.01 -18.40 -7.51
C LEU A 34 -11.04 -17.39 -8.14
N GLU A 35 -10.60 -16.38 -7.39
CA GLU A 35 -9.60 -15.41 -7.85
C GLU A 35 -8.22 -15.74 -7.25
N GLY A 36 -7.15 -15.15 -7.75
CA GLY A 36 -5.79 -15.35 -7.29
C GLY A 36 -4.95 -14.08 -7.39
N LEU A 37 -3.93 -13.97 -6.54
CA LEU A 37 -2.92 -12.91 -6.64
C LEU A 37 -1.89 -13.32 -7.68
N GLN A 38 -1.65 -12.44 -8.66
CA GLN A 38 -0.67 -12.66 -9.71
C GLN A 38 0.31 -11.48 -9.78
N LEU A 39 1.61 -11.78 -9.80
CA LEU A 39 2.64 -10.76 -10.09
C LEU A 39 2.57 -10.35 -11.55
N VAL A 40 2.72 -9.06 -11.80
CA VAL A 40 2.72 -8.49 -13.15
C VAL A 40 4.16 -8.28 -13.59
N GLU A 41 4.57 -8.94 -14.67
CA GLU A 41 5.96 -8.94 -15.15
C GLU A 41 6.49 -7.52 -15.40
N SER A 42 5.70 -6.66 -16.04
CA SER A 42 6.09 -5.26 -16.28
C SER A 42 6.33 -4.48 -14.98
N GLY A 43 5.66 -4.86 -13.87
CA GLY A 43 5.91 -4.29 -12.55
C GLY A 43 7.23 -4.76 -11.93
N LEU A 44 7.61 -6.02 -12.16
CA LEU A 44 8.91 -6.56 -11.74
C LEU A 44 10.05 -5.93 -12.55
N GLU A 45 9.92 -5.87 -13.87
CA GLU A 45 10.87 -5.21 -14.76
C GLU A 45 11.06 -3.74 -14.36
N TYR A 46 9.96 -3.05 -14.04
CA TYR A 46 10.00 -1.68 -13.54
C TYR A 46 10.84 -1.56 -12.27
N LEU A 47 10.69 -2.45 -11.29
CA LEU A 47 11.49 -2.44 -10.05
C LEU A 47 12.98 -2.73 -10.31
N VAL A 48 13.30 -3.68 -11.19
CA VAL A 48 14.68 -4.06 -11.53
C VAL A 48 15.45 -2.90 -12.17
N GLN A 49 14.76 -2.02 -12.88
CA GLN A 49 15.38 -0.85 -13.53
C GLN A 49 15.70 0.30 -12.55
N GLN A 50 15.21 0.25 -11.31
CA GLN A 50 15.38 1.34 -10.34
C GLN A 50 16.74 1.31 -9.66
N ARG A 51 17.25 2.48 -9.29
CA ARG A 51 18.52 2.61 -8.56
C ARG A 51 18.39 2.09 -7.12
N ALA A 52 19.14 1.04 -6.79
CA ALA A 52 19.23 0.54 -5.42
C ALA A 52 19.96 1.54 -4.48
N PRO A 53 19.68 1.53 -3.16
CA PRO A 53 18.68 0.69 -2.48
C PRO A 53 17.24 1.15 -2.74
N LEU A 54 16.31 0.21 -2.70
CA LEU A 54 14.88 0.47 -2.84
C LEU A 54 14.23 0.57 -1.46
N PHE A 55 13.48 1.64 -1.21
CA PHE A 55 12.72 1.84 0.02
C PHE A 55 11.23 1.75 -0.27
N VAL A 56 10.59 0.67 0.16
CA VAL A 56 9.19 0.42 -0.14
C VAL A 56 8.30 1.09 0.92
N VAL A 57 7.42 1.99 0.48
CA VAL A 57 6.53 2.77 1.35
C VAL A 57 5.07 2.56 0.92
N PRO A 58 4.39 1.54 1.47
CA PRO A 58 2.96 1.35 1.22
C PRO A 58 2.09 2.33 2.00
N ALA A 59 1.02 2.79 1.35
CA ALA A 59 -0.14 3.33 2.02
C ALA A 59 -1.18 2.23 2.24
N LEU A 60 -1.40 1.88 3.50
CA LEU A 60 -2.32 0.83 3.92
C LEU A 60 -3.51 1.43 4.64
N GLY A 61 -4.70 0.90 4.42
CA GLY A 61 -5.89 1.39 5.11
C GLY A 61 -7.20 1.08 4.40
N VAL A 62 -8.26 1.66 4.92
CA VAL A 62 -9.63 1.39 4.48
C VAL A 62 -9.88 1.81 3.04
N TYR A 63 -10.87 1.17 2.42
CA TYR A 63 -11.40 1.55 1.12
C TYR A 63 -11.88 3.01 1.14
N ARG A 64 -11.59 3.73 0.05
CA ARG A 64 -11.85 5.18 -0.10
C ARG A 64 -11.25 6.06 1.00
N GLY A 65 -10.20 5.59 1.67
CA GLY A 65 -9.48 6.35 2.70
C GLY A 65 -8.62 7.51 2.16
N GLY A 66 -8.51 7.70 0.84
CA GLY A 66 -7.65 8.74 0.26
C GLY A 66 -6.17 8.37 0.18
N LYS A 67 -5.84 7.07 0.08
CA LYS A 67 -4.46 6.56 0.02
C LYS A 67 -3.69 7.05 -1.21
N SER A 68 -4.24 6.85 -2.40
CA SER A 68 -3.68 7.32 -3.68
C SER A 68 -3.47 8.85 -3.68
N LEU A 69 -4.41 9.60 -3.10
CA LEU A 69 -4.29 11.04 -2.92
C LEU A 69 -3.15 11.43 -1.97
N LEU A 70 -3.03 10.75 -0.83
CA LEU A 70 -1.94 10.95 0.13
C LEU A 70 -0.59 10.70 -0.53
N LEU A 71 -0.44 9.57 -1.24
CA LEU A 71 0.79 9.20 -1.94
C LEU A 71 1.17 10.23 -3.01
N ASN A 72 0.20 10.68 -3.83
CA ASN A 72 0.47 11.72 -4.83
C ASN A 72 0.98 13.02 -4.21
N ARG A 73 0.41 13.43 -3.07
CA ARG A 73 0.87 14.63 -2.36
C ARG A 73 2.26 14.46 -1.76
N LEU A 74 2.58 13.29 -1.23
CA LEU A 74 3.92 12.96 -0.72
C LEU A 74 4.97 12.94 -1.84
N MET A 75 4.59 12.50 -3.04
CA MET A 75 5.40 12.61 -4.26
C MET A 75 5.55 14.05 -4.78
N GLY A 76 4.90 15.04 -4.14
CA GLY A 76 4.95 16.44 -4.56
C GLY A 76 4.05 16.78 -5.74
N LEU A 77 3.18 15.86 -6.16
CA LEU A 77 2.26 16.08 -7.28
C LEU A 77 1.08 16.97 -6.86
N ARG A 78 0.61 17.77 -7.81
CA ARG A 78 -0.59 18.62 -7.68
C ARG A 78 -1.66 18.14 -8.64
N ALA A 79 -2.93 18.44 -8.33
CA ALA A 79 -4.05 18.17 -9.23
C ALA A 79 -3.73 18.71 -10.64
N PRO A 80 -3.97 17.94 -11.72
CA PRO A 80 -4.75 16.70 -11.79
C PRO A 80 -3.99 15.40 -11.43
N TYR A 81 -2.81 15.49 -10.79
CA TYR A 81 -1.95 14.37 -10.40
C TYR A 81 -1.43 13.56 -11.60
N ALA A 82 -1.09 14.25 -12.69
CA ALA A 82 -0.48 13.65 -13.87
C ALA A 82 0.82 12.92 -13.49
N GLY A 83 0.98 11.69 -13.98
CA GLY A 83 2.13 10.84 -13.65
C GLY A 83 2.13 10.31 -12.21
N GLY A 84 0.96 10.26 -11.57
CA GLY A 84 0.76 9.70 -10.23
C GLY A 84 -0.40 8.72 -10.18
N PHE A 85 -0.66 8.16 -9.00
CA PHE A 85 -1.76 7.22 -8.79
C PHE A 85 -3.11 7.82 -9.17
N GLY A 86 -3.98 7.01 -9.79
CA GLY A 86 -5.31 7.44 -10.15
C GLY A 86 -6.12 7.86 -8.93
N VAL A 87 -6.63 9.09 -8.93
CA VAL A 87 -7.56 9.59 -7.90
C VAL A 87 -8.89 9.82 -8.58
N GLY A 88 -9.92 9.09 -8.18
CA GLY A 88 -11.26 9.32 -8.71
C GLY A 88 -12.27 9.72 -7.65
N HIS A 89 -13.40 10.26 -8.11
CA HIS A 89 -14.47 10.83 -7.28
C HIS A 89 -15.74 9.95 -7.29
N GLY A 90 -15.76 8.86 -8.06
CA GLY A 90 -16.89 7.93 -8.19
C GLY A 90 -16.92 6.80 -7.15
N GLN A 91 -17.98 5.97 -7.20
CA GLN A 91 -18.19 4.81 -6.31
C GLN A 91 -17.34 3.58 -6.67
N GLN A 92 -16.76 3.51 -7.88
CA GLN A 92 -15.95 2.36 -8.30
C GLN A 92 -14.58 2.31 -7.59
N THR A 93 -14.16 1.10 -7.21
CA THR A 93 -12.82 0.80 -6.66
C THR A 93 -11.75 1.14 -7.68
N TYR A 94 -10.93 2.17 -7.42
CA TYR A 94 -9.87 2.57 -8.35
C TYR A 94 -8.64 1.67 -8.26
N THR A 95 -8.29 1.21 -7.05
CA THR A 95 -7.10 0.38 -6.83
C THR A 95 -7.52 -1.05 -6.52
N ARG A 96 -7.38 -1.94 -7.51
CA ARG A 96 -7.49 -3.40 -7.36
C ARG A 96 -6.09 -3.99 -7.46
N GLY A 97 -5.68 -4.79 -6.48
CA GLY A 97 -4.30 -5.28 -6.39
C GLY A 97 -3.32 -4.24 -5.81
N VAL A 98 -2.12 -4.14 -6.40
CA VAL A 98 -1.05 -3.23 -5.97
C VAL A 98 -0.46 -2.47 -7.14
N TYR A 99 -0.34 -1.15 -6.97
CA TYR A 99 0.33 -0.26 -7.90
C TYR A 99 1.53 0.40 -7.24
N ILE A 100 2.56 0.67 -8.04
CA ILE A 100 3.80 1.27 -7.58
C ILE A 100 4.25 2.45 -8.44
N CYS A 101 4.96 3.38 -7.80
CA CYS A 101 5.65 4.49 -8.43
C CYS A 101 7.02 4.69 -7.78
N ALA A 102 8.07 4.75 -8.61
CA ALA A 102 9.41 5.05 -8.15
C ALA A 102 9.67 6.56 -8.12
N GLN A 103 10.36 7.01 -7.08
CA GLN A 103 10.87 8.37 -6.94
C GLN A 103 12.32 8.29 -6.48
N GLU A 104 13.25 8.64 -7.36
CA GLU A 104 14.67 8.69 -7.02
C GLU A 104 14.96 9.82 -6.02
N HIS A 105 15.84 9.53 -5.07
CA HIS A 105 16.34 10.48 -4.09
C HIS A 105 17.86 10.47 -4.08
N ASP A 106 18.48 11.60 -4.44
CA ASP A 106 19.91 11.74 -4.73
C ASP A 106 20.83 11.00 -3.74
N SER A 107 20.61 11.17 -2.44
CA SER A 107 21.49 10.63 -1.39
C SER A 107 21.03 9.33 -0.74
N LEU A 108 19.80 8.85 -1.00
CA LEU A 108 19.24 7.71 -0.28
C LEU A 108 19.16 6.46 -1.17
N GLY A 109 18.72 6.60 -2.42
CA GLY A 109 18.36 5.49 -3.29
C GLY A 109 17.07 5.82 -4.03
N THR A 110 16.15 4.86 -4.12
CA THR A 110 14.84 5.04 -4.75
C THR A 110 13.72 4.72 -3.77
N ILE A 111 12.76 5.63 -3.63
CA ILE A 111 11.54 5.39 -2.87
C ILE A 111 10.52 4.74 -3.81
N ILE A 112 9.98 3.59 -3.41
CA ILE A 112 8.90 2.91 -4.10
C ILE A 112 7.61 3.18 -3.33
N TRP A 113 6.82 4.13 -3.81
CA TRP A 113 5.49 4.38 -3.30
C TRP A 113 4.57 3.25 -3.73
N MET A 114 3.82 2.68 -2.80
CA MET A 114 2.95 1.54 -3.06
C MET A 114 1.51 1.86 -2.66
N ASP A 115 0.63 1.99 -3.66
CA ASP A 115 -0.80 2.13 -3.45
C ASP A 115 -1.46 0.75 -3.46
N THR A 116 -2.20 0.45 -2.40
CA THR A 116 -2.81 -0.87 -2.21
C THR A 116 -4.32 -0.82 -2.32
N GLU A 117 -4.90 -1.97 -2.65
CA GLU A 117 -6.31 -2.22 -2.44
C GLU A 117 -6.74 -1.85 -1.00
N GLY A 118 -7.94 -1.29 -0.88
CA GLY A 118 -8.50 -0.85 0.40
C GLY A 118 -9.18 -1.98 1.18
N LEU A 119 -9.18 -1.86 2.49
CA LEU A 119 -9.85 -2.79 3.40
C LEU A 119 -11.33 -2.44 3.59
N PHE A 120 -12.13 -3.43 4.03
CA PHE A 120 -13.49 -3.26 4.54
C PHE A 120 -14.47 -2.57 3.56
N SER A 121 -14.31 -2.79 2.25
CA SER A 121 -15.30 -2.38 1.26
C SER A 121 -16.59 -3.17 1.48
N SER A 122 -17.69 -2.47 1.79
CA SER A 122 -19.03 -3.10 1.92
C SER A 122 -19.64 -3.48 0.58
N GLU A 123 -19.23 -2.81 -0.51
CA GLU A 123 -19.65 -3.09 -1.88
C GLU A 123 -18.98 -4.37 -2.40
N ASP A 124 -17.75 -4.62 -1.97
CA ASP A 124 -17.02 -5.86 -2.24
C ASP A 124 -17.10 -6.79 -1.03
N ALA A 125 -18.17 -7.58 -0.94
CA ALA A 125 -18.16 -8.85 -0.20
C ALA A 125 -17.02 -9.82 -0.66
N ARG A 126 -16.21 -9.39 -1.65
CA ARG A 126 -15.04 -10.03 -2.26
C ARG A 126 -13.68 -9.42 -1.82
N SER A 127 -13.59 -8.55 -0.81
CA SER A 127 -12.29 -8.02 -0.33
C SER A 127 -11.40 -9.08 0.38
N ALA A 128 -11.47 -10.35 -0.02
CA ALA A 128 -10.67 -11.44 0.51
C ALA A 128 -9.15 -11.24 0.32
N TYR A 129 -8.76 -10.42 -0.67
CA TYR A 129 -7.36 -10.15 -0.97
C TYR A 129 -6.79 -8.95 -0.23
N GLY A 130 -7.62 -7.98 0.18
CA GLY A 130 -7.17 -6.83 0.96
C GLY A 130 -6.28 -7.19 2.15
N PRO A 131 -6.70 -8.12 3.04
CA PRO A 131 -5.85 -8.60 4.13
C PRO A 131 -4.54 -9.26 3.66
N LYS A 132 -4.60 -10.11 2.61
CA LYS A 132 -3.39 -10.76 2.05
C LYS A 132 -2.40 -9.72 1.51
N ILE A 133 -2.90 -8.75 0.75
CA ILE A 133 -2.11 -7.63 0.21
C ILE A 133 -1.54 -6.80 1.36
N PHE A 134 -2.30 -6.57 2.43
CA PHE A 134 -1.84 -5.85 3.61
C PHE A 134 -0.65 -6.56 4.27
N SER A 135 -0.74 -7.86 4.54
CA SER A 135 0.37 -8.62 5.12
C SER A 135 1.59 -8.68 4.20
N LEU A 136 1.40 -8.82 2.89
CA LEU A 136 2.52 -8.79 1.93
C LEU A 136 3.19 -7.42 1.88
N ALA A 137 2.40 -6.35 1.87
CA ALA A 137 2.94 -4.99 1.89
C ALA A 137 3.71 -4.70 3.18
N LEU A 138 3.20 -5.15 4.34
CA LEU A 138 3.95 -5.09 5.61
C LEU A 138 5.29 -5.81 5.50
N LEU A 139 5.26 -7.04 4.97
CA LEU A 139 6.43 -7.90 4.86
C LEU A 139 7.56 -7.29 4.02
N PHE A 140 7.25 -6.58 2.95
CA PHE A 140 8.25 -5.98 2.06
C PHE A 140 8.52 -4.49 2.33
N SER A 141 7.84 -3.88 3.30
CA SER A 141 7.97 -2.45 3.59
C SER A 141 9.24 -2.08 4.34
N SER A 142 9.81 -0.93 3.98
CA SER A 142 10.81 -0.23 4.78
C SER A 142 10.16 0.68 5.83
N THR A 143 8.97 1.20 5.50
CA THR A 143 8.15 2.08 6.34
C THR A 143 6.71 1.99 5.87
N VAL A 144 5.74 2.12 6.77
CA VAL A 144 4.31 2.03 6.41
C VAL A 144 3.58 3.32 6.72
N LEU A 145 2.73 3.77 5.81
CA LEU A 145 1.72 4.79 6.06
C LEU A 145 0.39 4.11 6.40
N LEU A 146 -0.01 4.13 7.67
CA LEU A 146 -1.33 3.66 8.08
C LEU A 146 -2.34 4.79 7.93
N ASN A 147 -3.14 4.71 6.88
CA ASN A 147 -4.11 5.72 6.52
C ASN A 147 -5.51 5.36 7.03
N ASN A 148 -5.97 6.08 8.04
CA ASN A 148 -7.29 5.92 8.64
C ASN A 148 -8.13 7.20 8.45
N VAL A 149 -9.46 7.07 8.51
CA VAL A 149 -10.40 8.18 8.33
C VAL A 149 -11.30 8.27 9.56
N LYS A 150 -11.49 9.50 10.06
CA LYS A 150 -12.36 9.87 11.20
C LYS A 150 -11.90 9.37 12.56
N VAL A 151 -11.93 8.06 12.80
CA VAL A 151 -11.78 7.48 14.14
C VAL A 151 -10.86 6.27 14.12
N LEU A 152 -9.97 6.23 15.10
CA LEU A 152 -9.21 5.04 15.42
C LEU A 152 -10.10 4.11 16.24
N ASN A 153 -10.59 3.03 15.64
CA ASN A 153 -11.44 2.07 16.34
C ASN A 153 -10.65 0.80 16.67
N GLU A 154 -11.09 0.11 17.72
CA GLU A 154 -10.50 -1.15 18.18
C GLU A 154 -10.41 -2.19 17.04
N GLN A 155 -11.43 -2.24 16.18
CA GLN A 155 -11.46 -3.12 15.01
C GLN A 155 -10.23 -2.98 14.11
N PHE A 156 -9.77 -1.76 13.83
CA PHE A 156 -8.58 -1.53 13.02
C PHE A 156 -7.30 -1.96 13.76
N PHE A 157 -7.21 -1.71 15.07
CA PHE A 157 -6.08 -2.15 15.88
C PHE A 157 -5.96 -3.67 15.93
N THR A 158 -7.07 -4.37 16.18
CA THR A 158 -7.13 -5.84 16.17
C THR A 158 -6.70 -6.37 14.80
N PHE A 159 -7.31 -5.85 13.72
CA PHE A 159 -6.95 -6.24 12.37
C PHE A 159 -5.44 -6.03 12.08
N PHE A 160 -4.91 -4.86 12.43
CA PHE A 160 -3.50 -4.54 12.21
C PHE A 160 -2.58 -5.50 12.97
N SER A 161 -2.89 -5.79 14.23
CA SER A 161 -2.17 -6.77 15.05
C SER A 161 -2.14 -8.14 14.38
N ASP A 162 -3.30 -8.62 13.90
CA ASP A 162 -3.41 -9.89 13.20
C ASP A 162 -2.54 -9.92 11.93
N GLN A 163 -2.59 -8.85 11.12
CA GLN A 163 -1.79 -8.79 9.88
C GLN A 163 -0.28 -8.71 10.15
N GLN A 164 0.15 -8.05 11.23
CA GLN A 164 1.54 -8.07 11.65
C GLN A 164 1.99 -9.48 12.05
N GLN A 165 1.15 -10.22 12.77
CA GLN A 165 1.47 -11.59 13.16
C GLN A 165 1.61 -12.50 11.93
N ILE A 166 0.70 -12.38 10.98
CA ILE A 166 0.78 -13.10 9.70
C ILE A 166 2.08 -12.76 8.96
N ALA A 167 2.44 -11.47 8.87
CA ALA A 167 3.68 -11.05 8.22
C ALA A 167 4.94 -11.64 8.91
N ARG A 168 4.95 -11.75 10.24
CA ARG A 168 6.05 -12.41 10.99
C ARG A 168 6.14 -13.90 10.68
N VAL A 169 5.01 -14.60 10.60
CA VAL A 169 4.98 -16.03 10.23
C VAL A 169 5.47 -16.23 8.80
N LEU A 170 5.02 -15.39 7.86
CA LEU A 170 5.51 -15.42 6.47
C LEU A 170 7.02 -15.17 6.39
N LYS A 171 7.53 -14.20 7.16
CA LYS A 171 8.97 -13.94 7.26
C LYS A 171 9.74 -15.18 7.69
N GLN A 172 9.28 -15.90 8.72
CA GLN A 172 9.92 -17.12 9.18
C GLN A 172 9.93 -18.19 8.09
N GLY A 173 8.80 -18.43 7.43
CA GLY A 173 8.67 -19.40 6.35
C GLY A 173 9.60 -19.10 5.17
N LEU A 174 9.63 -17.85 4.71
CA LEU A 174 10.48 -17.42 3.59
C LEU A 174 11.97 -17.43 3.95
N THR A 175 12.32 -17.06 5.18
CA THR A 175 13.71 -17.17 5.65
C THR A 175 14.17 -18.62 5.69
N SER A 176 13.29 -19.54 6.10
CA SER A 176 13.56 -20.97 6.08
C SER A 176 13.70 -21.54 4.66
N ALA A 177 13.06 -20.89 3.68
CA ALA A 177 13.20 -21.17 2.26
C ALA A 177 14.44 -20.52 1.61
N GLY A 178 15.27 -19.80 2.38
CA GLY A 178 16.53 -19.22 1.93
C GLY A 178 16.49 -17.74 1.54
N LEU A 179 15.37 -17.04 1.76
CA LEU A 179 15.35 -15.58 1.57
C LEU A 179 16.12 -14.86 2.70
N PRO A 180 16.89 -13.81 2.38
CA PRO A 180 17.59 -13.02 3.39
C PRO A 180 16.61 -12.34 4.34
N SER A 181 16.81 -12.55 5.64
CA SER A 181 15.91 -12.07 6.68
C SER A 181 15.84 -10.53 6.78
N GLU A 182 16.88 -9.86 6.32
CA GLU A 182 17.07 -8.41 6.24
C GLU A 182 16.33 -7.77 5.06
N ALA A 183 15.99 -8.56 4.04
CA ALA A 183 15.13 -8.12 2.93
C ALA A 183 13.63 -8.18 3.29
N LEU A 184 13.30 -8.71 4.47
CA LEU A 184 11.93 -8.95 4.93
C LEU A 184 11.69 -8.25 6.27
N LEU A 185 10.45 -7.79 6.49
CA LEU A 185 9.88 -7.12 7.66
C LEU A 185 10.95 -6.72 8.71
N PRO A 186 11.38 -5.45 8.75
CA PRO A 186 12.43 -5.02 9.66
C PRO A 186 12.03 -5.25 11.12
N GLY A 187 13.02 -5.50 11.99
CA GLY A 187 12.79 -5.73 13.42
C GLY A 187 12.07 -4.55 14.10
N ASN A 188 12.41 -3.33 13.69
CA ASN A 188 11.73 -2.09 14.07
C ASN A 188 11.09 -1.45 12.83
N LEU A 189 9.87 -1.87 12.51
CA LEU A 189 9.12 -1.26 11.42
C LEU A 189 8.68 0.17 11.80
N SER A 190 9.13 1.15 11.02
CA SER A 190 8.65 2.53 11.18
C SER A 190 7.23 2.65 10.62
N VAL A 191 6.31 3.12 11.47
CA VAL A 191 4.90 3.27 11.16
C VAL A 191 4.52 4.74 11.31
N PHE A 192 4.04 5.35 10.23
CA PHE A 192 3.43 6.68 10.26
C PHE A 192 1.92 6.53 10.18
N TRP A 193 1.24 6.90 11.26
CA TRP A 193 -0.21 6.91 11.27
C TRP A 193 -0.74 8.24 10.72
N VAL A 194 -1.46 8.17 9.60
CA VAL A 194 -2.12 9.31 8.98
C VAL A 194 -3.62 9.22 9.29
N LEU A 195 -4.09 10.09 10.18
CA LEU A 195 -5.51 10.22 10.50
C LEU A 195 -6.12 11.36 9.68
N GLN A 196 -6.93 10.99 8.68
CA GLN A 196 -7.64 11.95 7.85
C GLN A 196 -9.00 12.30 8.47
N GLN A 197 -9.38 13.59 8.40
CA GLN A 197 -10.66 14.10 8.90
C GLN A 197 -10.98 13.69 10.35
N PRO A 198 -10.06 13.87 11.32
CA PRO A 198 -10.30 13.50 12.71
C PRO A 198 -11.58 14.14 13.27
N ILE A 199 -12.41 13.35 13.95
CA ILE A 199 -13.57 13.89 14.67
C ILE A 199 -13.07 14.69 15.88
N HIS A 200 -13.62 15.89 16.07
CA HIS A 200 -13.25 16.81 17.15
C HIS A 200 -11.79 17.29 17.13
N PHE A 201 -11.21 17.51 15.93
CA PHE A 201 -9.88 18.12 15.84
C PHE A 201 -9.80 19.43 16.61
N ASP A 202 -8.89 19.50 17.57
CA ASP A 202 -8.47 20.74 18.22
C ASP A 202 -7.01 21.05 17.84
N SER A 203 -6.62 22.33 17.89
CA SER A 203 -5.25 22.75 17.56
C SER A 203 -4.19 22.18 18.49
N ASP A 204 -4.61 21.72 19.67
CA ASP A 204 -3.72 21.35 20.78
C ASP A 204 -3.52 19.82 20.86
N GLY A 205 -4.19 19.05 20.00
CA GLY A 205 -4.13 17.59 19.88
C GLY A 205 -4.78 16.80 21.03
N LYS A 206 -5.55 17.42 21.92
CA LYS A 206 -6.10 16.76 23.12
C LYS A 206 -7.18 15.74 22.77
N ALA A 207 -8.14 16.14 21.93
CA ALA A 207 -9.21 15.25 21.49
C ALA A 207 -8.69 14.05 20.69
N THR A 208 -7.64 14.23 19.88
CA THR A 208 -7.02 13.12 19.15
C THR A 208 -6.24 12.17 20.06
N ARG A 209 -5.56 12.69 21.09
CA ARG A 209 -4.88 11.84 22.11
C ARG A 209 -5.87 10.98 22.89
N ALA A 210 -7.02 11.55 23.28
CA ALA A 210 -8.06 10.80 23.98
C ALA A 210 -8.68 9.66 23.15
N GLN A 211 -8.46 9.61 21.83
CA GLN A 211 -8.87 8.48 20.97
C GLN A 211 -7.83 7.35 20.95
N LEU A 212 -6.62 7.58 21.47
CA LEU A 212 -5.54 6.60 21.55
C LEU A 212 -5.46 5.90 22.92
N ASP A 213 -6.05 6.52 23.95
CA ASP A 213 -6.15 6.01 25.32
C ASP A 213 -7.38 5.10 25.49
#